data_AF-A0A9E4GHJ5-F1
#
_entry.id   AF-A0A9E4GHJ5-F1
#
_cell.length_a   1.000
_cell.length_b   1.000
_cell.length_c   1.000
_cell.angle_alpha   90.00
_cell.angle_beta   90.00
_cell.angle_gamma   90.00
#
_symmetry.space_group_name_H-M   'P 1'
#
loop_
_entity.id
_entity.type
_entity.pdbx_description
1 polymer ?
#
loop_
_entity_poly.entity_id
_entity_poly.type
_entity_poly.pdbx_seq_one_letter_code
_entity_poly.pdbx_strand_id
1 'polypeptide(L)'
;GGQSWTEQQNSLLGQAGIDDALNFPTFFGAYFTSAQEGIAVGLEGKIAATTDGGQHWTFLADTASETAPLFTPILFDNGRGWIVGASGRIYQRQVGEDGPTWQRASFGMPTVTWLRAIDFADDQHGWIVGGFGTVMRTSNGGQTWLPSLG
;
A
#
# COMPACT_ATOMS: atom_id res chain seq x y z
N GLY A 1 -26.55 -7.09 -24.33
CA GLY A 1 -25.50 -7.95 -24.91
C GLY A 1 -24.26 -7.86 -24.06
N GLY A 2 -24.27 -8.52 -22.91
CA GLY A 2 -23.07 -8.66 -22.06
C GLY A 2 -22.55 -10.08 -22.24
N GLN A 3 -21.25 -10.21 -22.52
CA GLN A 3 -20.58 -11.49 -22.50
C GLN A 3 -20.72 -12.13 -21.12
N SER A 4 -20.81 -13.45 -21.10
CA SER A 4 -20.89 -14.22 -19.86
C SER A 4 -19.61 -14.05 -19.05
N TRP A 5 -19.70 -14.23 -17.74
CA TRP A 5 -18.55 -14.17 -16.80
C TRP A 5 -17.35 -15.01 -17.29
N THR A 6 -17.63 -16.16 -17.90
CA THR A 6 -16.64 -17.08 -18.43
C THR A 6 -15.90 -16.52 -19.66
N GLU A 7 -16.58 -15.75 -20.50
CA GLU A 7 -15.97 -15.12 -21.68
C GLU A 7 -15.05 -13.95 -21.30
N GLN A 8 -15.42 -13.16 -20.28
CA GLN A 8 -14.56 -12.09 -19.74
C GLN A 8 -13.31 -12.66 -19.07
N GLN A 9 -13.44 -13.75 -18.32
CA GLN A 9 -12.30 -14.40 -17.67
C GLN A 9 -11.31 -14.96 -18.70
N ASN A 10 -11.81 -15.58 -19.77
CA ASN A 10 -10.97 -16.11 -20.84
C ASN A 10 -10.30 -15.02 -21.67
N SER A 11 -10.96 -13.87 -21.91
CA SER A 11 -10.33 -12.76 -22.63
C SER A 11 -9.24 -12.08 -21.80
N LEU A 12 -9.44 -11.93 -20.50
CA LEU A 12 -8.47 -11.27 -19.61
C LEU A 12 -7.22 -12.13 -19.40
N LEU A 13 -7.37 -13.45 -19.22
CA LEU A 13 -6.23 -14.35 -19.03
C LEU A 13 -5.53 -14.66 -20.36
N GLY A 14 -6.29 -14.85 -21.44
CA GLY A 14 -5.76 -15.21 -22.75
C GLY A 14 -5.04 -14.06 -23.47
N GLN A 15 -5.45 -12.80 -23.28
CA GLN A 15 -4.76 -11.65 -23.89
C GLN A 15 -3.52 -11.20 -23.09
N ALA A 16 -3.47 -11.49 -21.79
CA ALA A 16 -2.34 -11.14 -20.93
C ALA A 16 -1.24 -12.22 -20.87
N GLY A 17 -1.39 -13.34 -21.58
CA GLY A 17 -0.42 -14.44 -21.57
C GLY A 17 -0.31 -15.14 -20.22
N ILE A 18 -1.42 -15.22 -19.47
CA ILE A 18 -1.44 -15.74 -18.11
C ILE A 18 -1.73 -17.25 -18.14
N ASP A 19 -0.68 -18.06 -18.04
CA ASP A 19 -0.78 -19.52 -18.01
C ASP A 19 -1.13 -20.08 -16.62
N ASP A 20 -0.90 -19.31 -15.54
CA ASP A 20 -1.26 -19.69 -14.17
C ASP A 20 -1.58 -18.47 -13.30
N ALA A 21 -2.88 -18.24 -13.04
CA ALA A 21 -3.35 -17.14 -12.20
C ALA A 21 -2.92 -17.27 -10.73
N LEU A 22 -2.42 -18.43 -10.30
CA LEU A 22 -1.95 -18.67 -8.93
C LEU A 22 -0.52 -18.18 -8.67
N ASN A 23 0.24 -17.81 -9.71
CA ASN A 23 1.59 -17.24 -9.57
C ASN A 23 1.62 -15.72 -9.39
N PHE A 24 0.46 -15.06 -9.37
CA PHE A 24 0.41 -13.62 -9.10
C PHE A 24 0.41 -13.34 -7.59
N PRO A 25 1.19 -12.35 -7.13
CA PRO A 25 1.18 -11.97 -5.74
C PRO A 25 -0.21 -11.50 -5.33
N THR A 26 -0.65 -11.92 -4.15
CA THR A 26 -1.93 -11.46 -3.57
C THR A 26 -1.77 -10.01 -3.11
N PHE A 27 -2.56 -9.09 -3.68
CA PHE A 27 -2.64 -7.71 -3.22
C PHE A 27 -3.84 -7.50 -2.28
N PHE A 28 -3.66 -6.64 -1.28
CA PHE A 28 -4.67 -6.31 -0.27
C PHE A 28 -5.20 -4.88 -0.39
N GLY A 29 -4.43 -3.97 -0.99
CA GLY A 29 -4.84 -2.58 -1.17
C GLY A 29 -4.17 -1.94 -2.37
N ALA A 30 -4.86 -0.95 -2.94
CA ALA A 30 -4.35 -0.11 -4.01
C ALA A 30 -4.77 1.34 -3.78
N TYR A 31 -3.95 2.27 -4.27
CA TYR A 31 -4.21 3.70 -4.19
C TYR A 31 -3.73 4.38 -5.47
N PHE A 32 -4.54 5.30 -6.00
CA PHE A 32 -4.26 6.05 -7.22
C PHE A 32 -4.26 7.54 -6.93
N THR A 33 -3.21 8.25 -7.35
CA THR A 33 -3.14 9.73 -7.30
C THR A 33 -3.76 10.36 -8.54
N SER A 34 -3.85 9.59 -9.63
CA SER A 34 -4.52 9.99 -10.86
C SER A 34 -5.10 8.76 -11.57
N ALA A 35 -5.77 8.94 -12.70
CA ALA A 35 -6.24 7.81 -13.51
C ALA A 35 -5.09 6.99 -14.12
N GLN A 36 -3.84 7.47 -14.05
CA GLN A 36 -2.66 6.83 -14.65
C GLN A 36 -1.70 6.29 -13.58
N GLU A 37 -1.53 7.03 -12.47
CA GLU A 37 -0.51 6.72 -11.47
C GLU A 37 -1.12 6.08 -10.23
N GLY A 38 -0.59 4.93 -9.84
CA GLY A 38 -1.05 4.21 -8.66
C GLY A 38 -0.05 3.21 -8.11
N ILE A 39 -0.34 2.73 -6.90
CA ILE A 39 0.42 1.69 -6.21
C ILE A 39 -0.51 0.60 -5.69
N ALA A 40 0.00 -0.62 -5.60
CA ALA A 40 -0.66 -1.78 -4.99
C ALA A 40 0.28 -2.43 -3.98
N VAL A 41 -0.27 -2.91 -2.86
CA VAL A 41 0.48 -3.52 -1.76
C VAL A 41 -0.17 -4.82 -1.30
N GLY A 42 0.63 -5.78 -0.84
CA GLY A 42 0.13 -7.14 -0.69
C GLY A 42 0.91 -8.07 0.23
N LEU A 43 0.63 -9.35 0.03
CA LEU A 43 1.30 -10.48 0.63
C LEU A 43 2.81 -10.40 0.38
N GLU A 44 3.61 -11.01 1.26
CA GLU A 44 5.08 -11.02 1.15
C GLU A 44 5.74 -9.64 1.17
N GLY A 45 5.04 -8.60 1.64
CA GLY A 45 5.58 -7.25 1.64
C GLY A 45 5.63 -6.62 0.24
N LYS A 46 4.95 -7.20 -0.75
CA LYS A 46 5.03 -6.73 -2.14
C LYS A 46 4.44 -5.33 -2.28
N ILE A 47 5.14 -4.51 -3.05
CA ILE A 47 4.71 -3.20 -3.51
C ILE A 47 4.90 -3.17 -5.03
N ALA A 48 3.85 -2.80 -5.76
CA ALA A 48 3.89 -2.59 -7.19
C ALA A 48 3.40 -1.18 -7.52
N ALA A 49 3.90 -0.61 -8.61
CA ALA A 49 3.51 0.70 -9.10
C ALA A 49 3.11 0.65 -10.57
N THR A 50 2.21 1.53 -10.98
CA THR A 50 1.78 1.72 -12.35
C THR A 50 1.80 3.21 -12.72
N THR A 51 2.04 3.49 -14.00
CA THR A 51 1.97 4.84 -14.60
C THR A 51 1.05 4.87 -15.82
N ASP A 52 0.29 3.78 -16.06
CA ASP A 52 -0.59 3.61 -17.21
C ASP A 52 -2.00 3.15 -16.84
N GLY A 53 -2.42 3.44 -15.60
CA GLY A 53 -3.76 3.10 -15.11
C GLY A 53 -3.92 1.62 -14.76
N GLY A 54 -2.81 0.93 -14.49
CA GLY A 54 -2.80 -0.46 -14.07
C GLY A 54 -2.80 -1.47 -15.23
N GLN A 55 -2.49 -1.04 -16.45
CA GLN A 55 -2.28 -1.97 -17.58
C GLN A 55 -0.97 -2.73 -17.39
N HIS A 56 0.06 -2.06 -16.89
CA HIS A 56 1.33 -2.67 -16.50
C HIS A 56 1.71 -2.25 -15.07
N TRP A 57 2.27 -3.22 -14.33
CA TRP A 57 2.73 -3.04 -12.96
C TRP A 57 4.22 -3.38 -12.85
N THR A 58 4.99 -2.44 -12.29
CA THR A 58 6.39 -2.66 -11.95
C THR A 58 6.51 -2.95 -10.47
N PHE A 59 7.07 -4.11 -10.12
CA PHE A 59 7.38 -4.43 -8.73
C PHE A 59 8.56 -3.58 -8.25
N LEU A 60 8.35 -2.82 -7.18
CA LEU A 60 9.44 -2.10 -6.54
C LEU A 60 10.33 -3.11 -5.84
N ALA A 61 11.65 -2.95 -6.00
CA ALA A 61 12.64 -3.88 -5.43
C ALA A 61 12.34 -4.13 -3.94
N ASP A 62 12.41 -5.41 -3.53
CA ASP A 62 11.97 -5.88 -2.21
C ASP A 62 12.45 -4.90 -1.14
N THR A 63 11.50 -4.29 -0.43
CA THR A 63 11.76 -3.51 0.78
C THR A 63 12.25 -4.48 1.86
N ALA A 64 13.53 -4.84 1.77
CA ALA A 64 14.38 -5.56 2.72
C ALA A 64 13.79 -6.83 3.38
N SER A 65 14.17 -8.04 2.92
CA SER A 65 14.16 -9.32 3.67
C SER A 65 12.87 -9.77 4.41
N GLU A 66 11.78 -9.01 4.34
CA GLU A 66 10.71 -9.03 5.33
C GLU A 66 9.35 -9.34 4.67
N THR A 67 8.83 -10.54 4.92
CA THR A 67 7.69 -11.14 4.18
C THR A 67 6.29 -10.92 4.76
N ALA A 68 6.14 -10.16 5.84
CA ALA A 68 4.79 -9.90 6.38
C ALA A 68 3.93 -9.01 5.44
N PRO A 69 2.61 -9.27 5.38
CA PRO A 69 1.69 -8.52 4.52
C PRO A 69 1.68 -7.01 4.73
N LEU A 70 1.47 -6.28 3.63
CA LEU A 70 1.08 -4.87 3.61
C LEU A 70 -0.39 -4.78 3.21
N PHE A 71 -1.16 -3.90 3.87
CA PHE A 71 -2.61 -3.87 3.74
C PHE A 71 -3.12 -2.62 3.02
N THR A 72 -2.75 -1.43 3.49
CA THR A 72 -3.33 -0.18 2.97
C THR A 72 -2.22 0.79 2.58
N PRO A 73 -2.15 1.21 1.30
CA PRO A 73 -1.34 2.33 0.84
C PRO A 73 -2.14 3.65 0.82
N ILE A 74 -1.43 4.76 0.98
CA ILE A 74 -1.90 6.11 0.65
C ILE A 74 -0.76 6.90 0.00
N LEU A 75 -1.08 7.74 -0.99
CA LEU A 75 -0.17 8.68 -1.63
C LEU A 75 -0.76 10.08 -1.65
N PHE A 76 0.11 11.08 -1.53
CA PHE A 76 -0.22 12.49 -1.67
C PHE A 76 0.28 13.02 -3.02
N ASP A 77 -0.28 14.13 -3.47
CA ASP A 77 0.09 14.78 -4.74
C ASP A 77 1.57 15.19 -4.82
N ASN A 78 2.18 15.46 -3.66
CA ASN A 78 3.62 15.75 -3.55
C ASN A 78 4.52 14.50 -3.65
N GLY A 79 3.95 13.33 -3.92
CA GLY A 79 4.67 12.07 -4.02
C GLY A 79 5.07 11.46 -2.67
N ARG A 80 4.76 12.08 -1.53
CA ARG A 80 4.90 11.40 -0.23
C ARG A 80 3.76 10.40 -0.05
N GLY A 81 3.88 9.53 0.92
CA GLY A 81 2.83 8.55 1.19
C GLY A 81 3.20 7.59 2.31
N TRP A 82 2.26 6.72 2.62
CA TRP A 82 2.37 5.78 3.71
C TRP A 82 1.80 4.42 3.32
N ILE A 83 2.36 3.36 3.89
CA ILE A 83 1.80 2.00 3.82
C ILE A 83 1.78 1.42 5.22
N VAL A 84 0.68 0.77 5.60
CA VAL A 84 0.57 0.00 6.84
C VAL A 84 0.38 -1.49 6.59
N GLY A 85 0.83 -2.33 7.52
CA GLY A 85 0.80 -3.78 7.37
C GLY A 85 0.78 -4.57 8.68
N ALA A 86 1.01 -5.87 8.56
CA ALA A 86 1.11 -6.78 9.68
C ALA A 86 2.31 -6.45 10.59
N SER A 87 2.30 -6.92 11.84
CA SER A 87 3.42 -6.82 12.78
C SER A 87 3.95 -5.39 12.99
N GLY A 88 3.04 -4.42 13.06
CA GLY A 88 3.34 -3.00 13.28
C GLY A 88 4.05 -2.32 12.12
N ARG A 89 4.03 -2.93 10.93
CA ARG A 89 4.72 -2.38 9.77
C ARG A 89 4.09 -1.09 9.32
N ILE A 90 4.93 -0.09 9.19
CA ILE A 90 4.63 1.17 8.55
C ILE A 90 5.82 1.56 7.68
N TYR A 91 5.54 1.97 6.45
CA TYR A 91 6.51 2.51 5.53
C TYR A 91 6.09 3.92 5.15
N GLN A 92 7.07 4.81 5.04
CA GLN A 92 6.91 6.15 4.53
C GLN A 92 7.60 6.25 3.17
N ARG A 93 6.92 6.85 2.19
CA ARG A 93 7.53 7.20 0.91
C ARG A 93 8.25 8.53 1.05
N GLN A 94 9.56 8.50 0.81
CA GLN A 94 10.42 9.67 0.72
C GLN A 94 10.71 9.98 -0.76
N VAL A 95 10.72 11.25 -1.12
CA VAL A 95 11.06 11.72 -2.47
C VAL A 95 12.43 12.39 -2.39
N GLY A 96 13.45 11.76 -2.98
CA GLY A 96 14.81 12.28 -3.04
C GLY A 96 15.27 12.55 -4.47
N GLU A 97 16.52 12.96 -4.63
CA GLU A 97 17.15 13.24 -5.93
C GLU A 97 17.20 12.01 -6.84
N ASP A 98 17.44 10.83 -6.25
CA ASP A 98 17.44 9.53 -6.94
C ASP A 98 16.03 8.95 -7.16
N GLY A 99 14.99 9.73 -6.86
CA GLY A 99 13.60 9.34 -6.98
C GLY A 99 12.98 8.83 -5.68
N PRO A 100 11.78 8.23 -5.77
CA PRO A 100 11.01 7.83 -4.61
C PRO A 100 11.51 6.53 -3.98
N THR A 101 11.62 6.51 -2.65
CA THR A 101 11.99 5.32 -1.88
C THR A 101 11.01 5.06 -0.74
N TRP A 102 10.80 3.78 -0.40
CA TRP A 102 10.02 3.38 0.77
C TRP A 102 10.95 3.05 1.93
N GLN A 103 10.76 3.74 3.05
CA GLN A 103 11.58 3.54 4.26
C GLN A 103 10.69 3.11 5.41
N ARG A 104 11.17 2.18 6.23
CA ARG A 104 10.44 1.75 7.43
C ARG A 104 10.35 2.92 8.40
N ALA A 105 9.13 3.28 8.76
CA ALA A 105 8.86 4.25 9.80
C ALA A 105 8.60 3.55 11.14
N SER A 106 8.58 4.32 12.22
CA SER A 106 8.31 3.83 13.57
C SER A 106 7.35 4.78 14.28
N PHE A 107 6.49 4.22 15.13
CA PHE A 107 5.66 5.02 16.05
C PHE A 107 6.44 5.54 17.26
N GLY A 108 7.73 5.25 17.36
CA GLY A 108 8.54 5.56 18.54
C GLY A 108 8.25 4.66 19.74
N MET A 109 7.37 3.67 19.58
CA MET A 109 7.04 2.66 20.59
C MET A 109 6.89 1.28 19.95
N PRO A 110 7.14 0.18 20.70
CA PRO A 110 6.92 -1.16 20.20
C PRO A 110 5.45 -1.35 19.83
N THR A 111 5.18 -1.63 18.56
CA THR A 111 3.85 -2.02 18.08
C THR A 111 3.99 -3.36 17.40
N VAL A 112 3.39 -4.39 17.96
CA VAL A 112 3.48 -5.79 17.48
C VAL A 112 2.16 -6.29 16.89
N THR A 113 1.14 -5.44 16.82
CA THR A 113 -0.16 -5.76 16.23
C THR A 113 -0.20 -5.46 14.73
N TRP A 114 -1.21 -5.97 14.02
CA TRP A 114 -1.46 -5.62 12.63
C TRP A 114 -2.15 -4.26 12.51
N LEU A 115 -1.68 -3.44 11.58
CA LEU A 115 -2.22 -2.13 11.26
C LEU A 115 -3.00 -2.25 9.96
N ARG A 116 -4.33 -2.11 10.01
CA ARG A 116 -5.21 -2.47 8.90
C ARG A 116 -5.38 -1.33 7.92
N ALA A 117 -5.62 -0.13 8.42
CA ALA A 117 -5.93 1.02 7.57
C ALA A 117 -5.20 2.27 8.07
N ILE A 118 -4.92 3.14 7.10
CA ILE A 118 -4.37 4.46 7.31
C ILE A 118 -5.17 5.42 6.43
N ASP A 119 -5.45 6.60 6.95
CA ASP A 119 -6.11 7.66 6.20
C ASP A 119 -5.65 9.03 6.70
N PHE A 120 -5.74 10.03 5.82
CA PHE A 120 -5.36 11.40 6.09
C PHE A 120 -6.46 12.35 5.65
N ALA A 121 -6.90 13.24 6.54
CA ALA A 121 -7.87 14.28 6.21
C ALA A 121 -7.23 15.45 5.44
N ASP A 122 -5.94 15.68 5.69
CA ASP A 122 -5.08 16.63 4.98
C ASP A 122 -3.61 16.15 5.05
N ASP A 123 -2.66 16.95 4.60
CA ASP A 123 -1.24 16.54 4.58
C ASP A 123 -0.56 16.53 5.97
N GLN A 124 -1.26 16.97 7.03
CA GLN A 124 -0.78 17.01 8.42
C GLN A 124 -1.51 16.02 9.35
N HIS A 125 -2.83 15.83 9.17
CA HIS A 125 -3.70 15.11 10.09
C HIS A 125 -4.10 13.76 9.51
N GLY A 126 -3.67 12.70 10.19
CA GLY A 126 -3.95 11.32 9.77
C GLY A 126 -4.13 10.37 10.93
N TRP A 127 -4.72 9.21 10.62
CA TRP A 127 -5.04 8.16 11.57
C TRP A 127 -4.64 6.80 11.05
N ILE A 128 -4.21 5.94 11.96
CA ILE A 128 -3.97 4.52 11.69
C ILE A 128 -4.82 3.72 12.66
N VAL A 129 -5.48 2.68 12.14
CA VAL A 129 -6.26 1.75 12.94
C VAL A 129 -5.77 0.31 12.75
N GLY A 130 -5.88 -0.50 13.80
CA GLY A 130 -5.37 -1.87 13.79
C GLY A 130 -5.98 -2.78 14.83
N GLY A 131 -5.38 -3.96 14.99
CA GLY A 131 -5.82 -4.96 15.95
C GLY A 131 -5.80 -4.45 17.39
N PHE A 132 -6.59 -5.11 18.25
CA PHE A 132 -6.69 -4.81 19.68
C PHE A 132 -7.14 -3.37 20.00
N GLY A 133 -7.98 -2.77 19.16
CA GLY A 133 -8.49 -1.41 19.37
C GLY A 133 -7.43 -0.32 19.15
N THR A 134 -6.33 -0.63 18.46
CA THR A 134 -5.28 0.34 18.17
C THR A 134 -5.83 1.47 17.31
N VAL A 135 -5.74 2.69 17.83
CA VAL A 135 -5.97 3.92 17.08
C VAL A 135 -4.81 4.85 17.37
N MET A 136 -4.11 5.25 16.31
CA MET A 136 -3.00 6.19 16.33
C MET A 136 -3.39 7.40 15.51
N ARG A 137 -2.91 8.59 15.91
CA ARG A 137 -3.10 9.84 15.17
C ARG A 137 -1.80 10.60 15.00
N THR A 138 -1.71 11.36 13.92
CA THR A 138 -0.66 12.35 13.69
C THR A 138 -1.30 13.72 13.42
N SER A 139 -0.55 14.78 13.71
CA SER A 139 -0.90 16.17 13.37
C SER A 139 0.29 16.91 12.74
N ASN A 140 1.28 16.16 12.24
CA ASN A 140 2.50 16.68 11.62
C ASN A 140 2.93 15.81 10.43
N GLY A 141 1.96 15.27 9.68
CA GLY A 141 2.20 14.51 8.46
C GLY A 141 2.86 13.16 8.71
N GLY A 142 2.70 12.61 9.92
CA GLY A 142 3.24 11.32 10.34
C GLY A 142 4.69 11.36 10.82
N GLN A 143 5.28 12.54 11.05
CA GLN A 143 6.58 12.64 11.74
C GLN A 143 6.52 12.06 13.14
N THR A 144 5.40 12.25 13.84
CA THR A 144 5.09 11.56 15.10
C THR A 144 3.67 11.00 15.07
N TRP A 145 3.49 9.86 15.75
CA TRP A 145 2.21 9.20 15.92
C TRP A 145 1.93 9.03 17.41
N LEU A 146 0.76 9.47 17.85
CA LEU A 146 0.32 9.40 19.24
C LEU A 146 -0.91 8.50 19.35
N PRO A 147 -1.05 7.70 20.43
CA PRO A 147 -2.28 6.99 20.70
C PRO A 147 -3.47 7.95 20.73
N SER A 148 -4.53 7.60 20.03
CA SER A 148 -5.82 8.28 20.11
C SER A 148 -6.75 7.53 21.05
N LEU A 149 -6.25 7.24 22.26
CA LEU A 149 -7.04 6.71 23.35
C LEU A 149 -7.55 7.89 24.18
N GLY A 150 -8.83 7.86 24.54
CA GLY A 150 -9.41 8.76 25.53
C GLY A 150 -8.93 8.45 26.94
#